data_AF-A0A0F9MB19-F1
#
_entry.id   AF-A0A0F9MB19-F1
#
_cell.length_a   1.000
_cell.length_b   1.000
_cell.length_c   1.000
_cell.angle_alpha   90.00
_cell.angle_beta   90.00
_cell.angle_gamma   90.00
#
_symmetry.space_group_name_H-M   'P 1'
#
loop_
_entity.id
_entity.type
_entity.pdbx_description
1 polymer ?
#
loop_
_entity_poly.entity_id
_entity_poly.type
_entity_poly.pdbx_seq_one_letter_code
_entity_poly.pdbx_strand_id
1 'polypeptide(L)'
;MELTLSHWESGGQIMSEKEKMYLYVMHAEKEALIKIGITNDPHKRLLTIQSACPYHLKLLHEFEINKYKAIENRFHLHFRHTHMRGEWFRATPYMLEHFNNCVAKDGEIFDESRSFDDWLFNCDIHKEITKPDNMIMHTARAYSEEGNYNAVEYIIGELEDTIRIIHCMVPKARRRK
;
A
#
# COMPACT_ATOMS: atom_id res chain seq x y z
N MET A 1 10.44 -68.44 -14.79
CA MET A 1 9.94 -67.40 -15.71
C MET A 1 9.00 -66.53 -14.89
N GLU A 2 9.46 -65.31 -14.65
CA GLU A 2 8.98 -64.41 -13.60
C GLU A 2 7.56 -63.89 -13.84
N LEU A 3 6.85 -63.75 -12.73
CA LEU A 3 5.65 -62.93 -12.58
C LEU A 3 6.10 -61.48 -12.37
N THR A 4 5.54 -60.52 -13.10
CA THR A 4 5.57 -59.10 -12.68
C THR A 4 4.21 -58.44 -12.87
N LEU A 5 3.47 -58.37 -11.78
CA LEU A 5 2.43 -57.38 -11.54
C LEU A 5 3.06 -56.18 -10.82
N SER A 6 2.70 -54.98 -11.29
CA SER A 6 2.69 -53.68 -10.61
C SER A 6 3.98 -53.10 -10.04
N HIS A 7 4.37 -51.92 -10.54
CA HIS A 7 4.72 -50.77 -9.69
C HIS A 7 4.36 -49.46 -10.40
N TRP A 8 3.51 -48.70 -9.73
CA TRP A 8 3.19 -47.31 -9.97
C TRP A 8 4.36 -46.49 -9.44
N GLU A 9 4.91 -45.56 -10.23
CA GLU A 9 5.81 -44.54 -9.70
C GLU A 9 5.33 -43.16 -10.16
N SER A 10 4.55 -42.55 -9.28
CA SER A 10 4.84 -41.19 -8.80
C SER A 10 4.91 -40.10 -9.88
N GLY A 11 3.75 -39.76 -10.44
CA GLY A 11 3.51 -38.40 -10.91
C GLY A 11 3.55 -37.45 -9.71
N GLY A 12 4.75 -37.12 -9.24
CA GLY A 12 4.99 -36.10 -8.24
C GLY A 12 4.41 -34.79 -8.76
N GLN A 13 3.27 -34.40 -8.22
CA GLN A 13 2.69 -33.10 -8.41
C GLN A 13 3.74 -32.09 -7.93
N ILE A 14 4.46 -31.47 -8.86
CA ILE A 14 5.32 -30.32 -8.57
C ILE A 14 4.41 -29.31 -7.92
N MET A 15 4.59 -29.10 -6.63
CA MET A 15 3.89 -28.07 -5.87
C MET A 15 4.12 -26.76 -6.61
N SER A 16 3.03 -26.15 -7.10
CA SER A 16 3.13 -24.91 -7.86
C SER A 16 3.83 -23.85 -7.02
N GLU A 17 4.97 -23.35 -7.50
CA GLU A 17 5.49 -22.06 -7.04
C GLU A 17 4.33 -21.07 -7.08
N LYS A 18 3.98 -20.53 -5.92
CA LYS A 18 2.90 -19.54 -5.81
C LYS A 18 3.28 -18.38 -6.72
N GLU A 19 2.47 -18.10 -7.74
CA GLU A 19 2.78 -17.02 -8.69
C GLU A 19 3.04 -15.72 -7.92
N LYS A 20 4.20 -15.12 -8.18
CA LYS A 20 4.60 -13.84 -7.60
C LYS A 20 3.59 -12.78 -8.02
N MET A 21 3.21 -11.94 -7.06
CA MET A 21 2.34 -10.79 -7.29
C MET A 21 3.10 -9.52 -6.96
N TYR A 22 2.83 -8.47 -7.72
CA TYR A 22 3.48 -7.19 -7.57
C TYR A 22 2.44 -6.08 -7.40
N LEU A 23 2.67 -5.16 -6.45
CA LEU A 23 2.07 -3.83 -6.53
C LEU A 23 2.95 -2.98 -7.43
N TYR A 24 2.35 -2.33 -8.43
CA TYR A 24 3.04 -1.44 -9.34
C TYR A 24 2.56 0.00 -9.20
N VAL A 25 3.47 0.93 -9.49
CA VAL A 25 3.21 2.38 -9.56
C VAL A 25 3.63 2.85 -10.96
N MET A 26 2.68 3.29 -11.77
CA MET A 26 2.94 3.86 -13.10
C MET A 26 2.64 5.35 -13.10
N HIS A 27 3.45 6.12 -13.81
CA HIS A 27 3.28 7.57 -13.96
C HIS A 27 3.03 7.94 -15.42
N ALA A 28 2.00 8.75 -15.66
CA ALA A 28 1.77 9.41 -16.94
C ALA A 28 2.50 10.75 -16.95
N GLU A 29 3.66 10.79 -17.61
CA GLU A 29 4.68 11.84 -17.40
C GLU A 29 4.20 13.29 -17.61
N LYS A 30 3.20 13.50 -18.46
CA LYS A 30 2.70 14.84 -18.83
C LYS A 30 1.48 15.31 -18.04
N GLU A 31 0.82 14.42 -17.31
CA GLU A 31 -0.50 14.69 -16.72
C GLU A 31 -0.49 14.72 -15.18
N ALA A 32 0.68 14.51 -14.56
CA ALA A 32 0.79 14.35 -13.11
C ALA A 32 -0.23 13.32 -12.59
N LEU A 33 -0.33 12.17 -13.27
CA LEU A 33 -1.22 11.08 -12.90
C LEU A 33 -0.40 9.83 -12.57
N ILE A 34 -0.76 9.18 -11.47
CA ILE A 34 -0.20 7.91 -11.05
C ILE A 34 -1.29 6.84 -11.05
N LYS A 35 -0.95 5.65 -11.51
CA LYS A 35 -1.77 4.45 -11.39
C LYS A 35 -1.13 3.48 -10.41
N ILE A 36 -1.92 3.00 -9.45
CA ILE A 36 -1.50 2.01 -8.46
C ILE A 36 -2.34 0.75 -8.67
N GLY A 37 -1.71 -0.38 -8.93
CA GLY A 37 -2.46 -1.64 -9.10
C GLY A 37 -1.62 -2.87 -8.86
N ILE A 38 -2.25 -4.04 -9.05
CA ILE A 38 -1.61 -5.35 -8.87
C ILE A 38 -1.53 -6.14 -10.17
N THR A 39 -0.45 -6.89 -10.35
CA THR A 39 -0.26 -7.83 -11.45
C THR A 39 0.83 -8.84 -11.11
N ASN A 40 0.89 -9.97 -11.83
CA ASN A 40 2.04 -10.90 -11.77
C ASN A 40 3.19 -10.47 -12.70
N ASP A 41 2.93 -9.56 -13.64
CA ASP A 41 3.92 -9.00 -14.57
C ASP A 41 3.68 -7.49 -14.81
N PRO A 42 4.39 -6.60 -14.08
CA PRO A 42 4.27 -5.14 -14.21
C PRO A 42 4.62 -4.60 -15.59
N HIS A 43 5.63 -5.18 -16.25
CA HIS A 43 6.09 -4.75 -17.57
C HIS A 43 5.07 -5.08 -18.66
N LYS A 44 4.51 -6.28 -18.68
CA LYS A 44 3.43 -6.64 -19.61
C LYS A 44 2.18 -5.81 -19.35
N ARG A 45 1.87 -5.52 -18.08
CA ARG A 45 0.76 -4.63 -17.71
C ARG A 45 0.98 -3.21 -18.20
N LEU A 46 2.21 -2.68 -18.13
CA LEU A 46 2.57 -1.36 -18.67
C LEU A 46 2.23 -1.26 -20.15
N LEU A 47 2.69 -2.23 -20.96
CA LEU A 47 2.42 -2.28 -22.40
C LEU A 47 0.92 -2.36 -22.70
N THR A 48 0.19 -3.17 -21.94
CA THR A 48 -1.26 -3.33 -22.07
C THR A 48 -1.97 -2.00 -21.84
N ILE A 49 -1.66 -1.29 -20.75
CA ILE A 49 -2.31 -0.01 -20.42
C ILE A 49 -1.87 1.08 -21.41
N GLN A 50 -0.59 1.09 -21.81
CA GLN A 50 -0.05 2.04 -22.78
C GLN A 50 -0.79 1.98 -24.12
N SER A 51 -1.22 0.80 -24.57
CA SER A 51 -1.97 0.64 -25.83
C SER A 51 -3.29 1.42 -25.87
N ALA A 52 -3.89 1.67 -24.71
CA ALA A 52 -5.15 2.41 -24.55
C ALA A 52 -4.96 3.78 -23.87
N CYS A 53 -3.71 4.19 -23.60
CA CYS A 53 -3.38 5.46 -22.97
C CYS A 53 -2.65 6.37 -23.97
N PRO A 54 -3.16 7.59 -24.25
CA PRO A 54 -2.50 8.50 -25.18
C PRO A 54 -1.21 9.12 -24.60
N TYR A 55 -0.99 9.00 -23.29
CA TYR A 55 0.18 9.54 -22.60
C TYR A 55 1.27 8.48 -22.46
N HIS A 56 2.52 8.92 -22.47
CA HIS A 56 3.64 8.01 -22.18
C HIS A 56 3.62 7.60 -20.71
N LEU A 57 3.62 6.29 -20.48
CA LEU A 57 3.60 5.69 -19.15
C LEU A 57 4.99 5.19 -18.78
N LYS A 58 5.40 5.48 -17.55
CA LYS A 58 6.64 4.97 -16.95
C LYS A 58 6.30 4.14 -15.72
N LEU A 59 6.87 2.93 -15.63
CA LEU A 59 6.85 2.16 -14.39
C LEU A 59 7.85 2.80 -13.41
N LEU A 60 7.36 3.33 -12.30
CA LEU A 60 8.18 3.96 -11.26
C LEU A 60 8.64 2.95 -10.21
N HIS A 61 7.70 2.11 -9.74
CA HIS A 61 7.98 1.13 -8.69
C HIS A 61 7.25 -0.18 -8.98
N GLU A 62 7.85 -1.27 -8.53
CA GLU A 62 7.24 -2.59 -8.41
C GLU A 62 7.69 -3.24 -7.10
N PHE A 63 6.74 -3.80 -6.36
CA PHE A 63 6.99 -4.40 -5.05
C PHE A 63 6.43 -5.82 -5.04
N GLU A 64 7.28 -6.82 -4.84
CA GLU A 64 6.83 -8.22 -4.69
C GLU A 64 6.05 -8.38 -3.38
N ILE A 65 4.82 -8.89 -3.46
CA ILE A 65 3.88 -8.94 -2.34
C ILE A 65 3.10 -10.25 -2.26
N ASN A 66 2.71 -10.63 -1.04
CA ASN A 66 1.95 -11.85 -0.75
C ASN A 66 0.47 -11.57 -0.43
N LYS A 67 0.16 -10.44 0.22
CA LYS A 67 -1.20 -10.05 0.63
C LYS A 67 -1.78 -8.99 -0.30
N TYR A 68 -1.72 -9.27 -1.59
CA TYR A 68 -1.95 -8.30 -2.65
C TYR A 68 -3.22 -7.45 -2.46
N LYS A 69 -4.41 -8.05 -2.30
CA LYS A 69 -5.67 -7.28 -2.10
C LYS A 69 -5.63 -6.31 -0.91
N ALA A 70 -5.05 -6.75 0.21
CA ALA A 70 -4.99 -5.93 1.42
C ALA A 70 -4.04 -4.74 1.22
N ILE A 71 -2.90 -4.99 0.57
CA ILE A 71 -1.88 -3.98 0.28
C ILE A 71 -2.42 -2.94 -0.71
N GLU A 72 -3.05 -3.35 -1.82
CA GLU A 72 -3.66 -2.41 -2.77
C GLU A 72 -4.75 -1.56 -2.14
N ASN A 73 -5.68 -2.17 -1.40
CA ASN A 73 -6.71 -1.43 -0.68
C ASN A 73 -6.12 -0.41 0.30
N ARG A 74 -5.01 -0.77 0.98
CA ARG A 74 -4.31 0.13 1.90
C ARG A 74 -3.75 1.36 1.18
N PHE A 75 -3.06 1.17 0.05
CA PHE A 75 -2.53 2.29 -0.74
C PHE A 75 -3.64 3.13 -1.38
N HIS A 76 -4.69 2.50 -1.91
CA HIS A 76 -5.84 3.22 -2.47
C HIS A 76 -6.56 4.04 -1.41
N LEU A 77 -6.70 3.52 -0.18
CA LEU A 77 -7.30 4.26 0.93
C LEU A 77 -6.41 5.42 1.39
N HIS A 78 -5.11 5.17 1.52
CA HIS A 78 -4.13 6.20 1.93
C HIS A 78 -4.14 7.39 0.96
N PHE A 79 -4.18 7.12 -0.33
CA PHE A 79 -4.20 8.14 -1.38
C PHE A 79 -5.61 8.48 -1.89
N ARG A 80 -6.67 8.10 -1.18
CA ARG A 80 -8.06 8.33 -1.61
C ARG A 80 -8.37 9.80 -1.89
N HIS A 81 -7.74 10.72 -1.18
CA HIS A 81 -7.91 12.16 -1.33
C HIS A 81 -7.41 12.71 -2.69
N THR A 82 -6.51 11.99 -3.37
CA THR A 82 -6.06 12.32 -4.72
C THR A 82 -6.66 11.41 -5.79
N HIS A 83 -7.60 10.55 -5.42
CA HIS A 83 -8.26 9.64 -6.35
C HIS A 83 -8.97 10.43 -7.46
N MET A 84 -8.77 10.01 -8.70
CA MET A 84 -9.39 10.62 -9.87
C MET A 84 -10.47 9.71 -10.45
N ARG A 85 -10.06 8.53 -10.94
CA ARG A 85 -10.97 7.55 -11.54
C ARG A 85 -10.34 6.16 -11.58
N GLY A 86 -11.10 5.14 -11.18
CA GLY A 86 -10.61 3.76 -11.20
C GLY A 86 -9.42 3.59 -10.26
N GLU A 87 -8.24 3.31 -10.81
CA GLU A 87 -6.99 3.17 -10.04
C GLU A 87 -6.03 4.34 -10.30
N TRP A 88 -6.53 5.44 -10.87
CA TRP A 88 -5.75 6.64 -11.17
C TRP A 88 -5.89 7.68 -10.07
N PHE A 89 -4.77 8.28 -9.72
CA PHE A 89 -4.60 9.28 -8.68
C PHE A 89 -3.84 10.48 -9.24
N ARG A 90 -4.12 11.68 -8.73
CA ARG A 90 -3.28 12.86 -8.96
C ARG A 90 -1.96 12.66 -8.23
N ALA A 91 -0.86 12.76 -8.96
CA ALA A 91 0.49 12.68 -8.43
C ALA A 91 0.75 13.90 -7.53
N THR A 92 1.31 13.65 -6.36
CA THR A 92 1.78 14.69 -5.43
C THR A 92 3.24 14.41 -5.06
N PRO A 93 4.02 15.45 -4.69
CA PRO A 93 5.38 15.24 -4.19
C PRO A 93 5.42 14.25 -3.02
N TYR A 94 4.45 14.34 -2.10
CA TYR A 94 4.29 13.42 -0.98
C TYR A 94 4.13 11.95 -1.41
N MET A 95 3.30 11.68 -2.43
CA MET A 95 3.09 10.33 -2.92
C MET A 95 4.36 9.72 -3.52
N LEU A 96 5.09 10.51 -4.32
CA LEU A 96 6.35 10.07 -4.92
C LEU A 96 7.42 9.80 -3.87
N GLU A 97 7.55 10.70 -2.89
CA GLU A 97 8.46 10.51 -1.75
C GLU A 97 8.11 9.26 -0.94
N HIS A 98 6.83 9.04 -0.64
CA HIS A 98 6.37 7.86 0.08
C HIS A 98 6.75 6.56 -0.64
N PHE A 99 6.53 6.47 -1.96
CA PHE A 99 6.94 5.28 -2.71
C PHE A 99 8.46 5.11 -2.82
N ASN A 100 9.25 6.19 -2.88
CA ASN A 100 10.71 6.12 -2.84
C ASN A 100 11.25 5.57 -1.51
N ASN A 101 10.52 5.81 -0.41
CA ASN A 101 10.89 5.32 0.92
C ASN A 101 10.31 3.93 1.22
N CYS A 102 9.46 3.41 0.34
CA CYS A 102 8.87 2.09 0.49
C CYS A 102 9.87 0.98 0.14
N VAL A 103 9.93 -0.06 0.98
CA VAL A 103 10.68 -1.29 0.74
C VAL A 103 9.78 -2.51 0.85
N ALA A 104 9.98 -3.47 -0.05
CA ALA A 104 9.31 -4.77 0.02
C ALA A 104 10.16 -5.76 0.82
N LYS A 105 9.59 -6.35 1.87
CA LYS A 105 10.24 -7.39 2.68
C LYS A 105 9.23 -8.44 3.10
N ASP A 106 9.57 -9.72 2.90
CA ASP A 106 8.73 -10.87 3.23
C ASP A 106 7.31 -10.81 2.61
N GLY A 107 7.17 -10.12 1.48
CA GLY A 107 5.91 -9.93 0.76
C GLY A 107 4.97 -8.87 1.37
N GLU A 108 5.49 -8.02 2.25
CA GLU A 108 4.85 -6.82 2.78
C GLU A 108 5.62 -5.57 2.32
N ILE A 109 4.98 -4.39 2.40
CA ILE A 109 5.60 -3.10 2.08
C ILE A 109 5.66 -2.23 3.34
N PHE A 110 6.85 -1.68 3.62
CA PHE A 110 7.17 -0.82 4.76
C PHE A 110 7.71 0.52 4.27
N ASP A 111 7.44 1.62 4.98
CA ASP A 111 8.05 2.93 4.70
C ASP A 111 9.21 3.18 5.66
N GLU A 112 10.46 3.07 5.16
CA GLU A 112 11.66 3.17 6.01
C GLU A 112 11.87 4.58 6.58
N SER A 113 11.23 5.60 6.01
CA SER A 113 11.37 6.99 6.46
C SER A 113 10.53 7.29 7.71
N ARG A 114 9.57 6.43 8.06
CA ARG A 114 8.56 6.72 9.08
C ARG A 114 8.46 5.59 10.10
N SER A 115 9.37 5.62 11.09
CA SER A 115 9.34 4.69 12.24
C SER A 115 8.08 4.78 13.14
N PHE A 116 7.18 5.74 12.89
CA PHE A 116 5.95 5.96 13.66
C PHE A 116 4.66 5.91 12.82
N ASP A 117 4.65 6.42 11.59
CA ASP A 117 3.47 6.27 10.72
C ASP A 117 3.23 4.81 10.35
N ASP A 118 4.25 3.95 10.33
CA ASP A 118 4.11 2.50 10.22
C ASP A 118 3.16 1.89 11.28
N TRP A 119 3.04 2.49 12.46
CA TRP A 119 2.07 2.06 13.47
C TRP A 119 0.64 2.49 13.12
N LEU A 120 0.45 3.73 12.63
CA LEU A 120 -0.84 4.23 12.15
C LEU A 120 -1.30 3.52 10.86
N PHE A 121 -0.37 3.20 9.96
CA PHE A 121 -0.61 2.50 8.69
C PHE A 121 -1.03 1.03 8.89
N ASN A 122 -0.57 0.41 9.98
CA ASN A 122 -0.84 -1.00 10.29
C ASN A 122 -1.99 -1.20 11.31
N CYS A 123 -2.47 -0.11 11.92
CA CYS A 123 -3.64 -0.16 12.77
C CYS A 123 -4.91 0.11 11.95
N ASP A 124 -5.92 -0.76 12.10
CA ASP A 124 -7.29 -0.65 11.57
C ASP A 124 -8.06 0.64 12.04
N ILE A 125 -7.36 1.63 12.60
CA ILE A 125 -7.88 2.83 13.28
C ILE A 125 -8.54 3.82 12.31
N HIS A 126 -8.31 3.70 10.99
CA HIS A 126 -8.98 4.56 10.01
C HIS A 126 -10.50 4.37 9.93
N LYS A 127 -11.08 3.35 10.59
CA LYS A 127 -12.54 3.13 10.58
C LYS A 127 -13.33 4.07 11.50
N GLU A 128 -12.70 4.70 12.50
CA GLU A 128 -13.45 5.51 13.50
C GLU A 128 -13.23 7.02 13.42
N ILE A 129 -12.33 7.51 12.57
CA ILE A 129 -12.21 8.95 12.30
C ILE A 129 -12.95 9.24 10.98
N THR A 130 -14.26 9.49 11.08
CA THR A 130 -15.03 10.07 9.97
C THR A 130 -14.44 11.44 9.65
N LYS A 131 -13.60 11.50 8.61
CA LYS A 131 -13.08 12.74 8.05
C LYS A 131 -14.20 13.44 7.25
N PRO A 132 -14.37 14.77 7.36
CA PRO A 132 -15.00 15.54 6.29
C PRO A 132 -14.22 15.34 4.99
N ASP A 133 -14.90 15.35 3.84
CA ASP A 133 -14.35 14.96 2.52
C ASP A 133 -13.11 15.76 2.04
N ASN A 134 -12.68 16.79 2.81
CA ASN A 134 -11.70 17.80 2.40
C ASN A 134 -10.47 17.91 3.33
N MET A 135 -10.31 17.03 4.34
CA MET A 135 -9.25 17.15 5.36
C MET A 135 -8.03 16.25 5.07
N ILE A 136 -6.84 16.85 4.99
CA ILE A 136 -5.54 16.19 4.82
C ILE A 136 -4.92 15.96 6.21
N MET A 137 -4.63 14.71 6.56
CA MET A 137 -3.82 14.41 7.75
C MET A 137 -2.36 14.61 7.36
N HIS A 138 -1.71 15.64 7.90
CA HIS A 138 -0.32 15.95 7.57
C HIS A 138 0.65 15.10 8.38
N THR A 139 0.41 15.00 9.69
CA THR A 139 1.25 14.23 10.61
C THR A 139 0.44 13.76 11.81
N ALA A 140 0.90 12.69 12.46
CA ALA A 140 0.43 12.29 13.78
C ALA A 140 1.63 12.12 14.71
N ARG A 141 1.57 12.68 15.92
CA ARG A 141 2.67 12.64 16.89
C ARG A 141 2.17 12.14 18.24
N ALA A 142 2.77 11.09 18.78
CA ALA A 142 2.55 10.74 20.17
C ALA A 142 3.34 11.68 21.11
N TYR A 143 2.72 12.12 22.21
CA TYR A 143 3.36 13.05 23.16
C TYR A 143 3.29 12.61 24.63
N SER A 144 2.51 11.59 24.99
CA SER A 144 2.59 10.98 26.32
C SER A 144 2.17 9.51 26.33
N GLU A 145 2.77 8.75 27.25
CA GLU A 145 2.40 7.37 27.56
C GLU A 145 1.64 7.33 28.89
N GLU A 146 0.31 7.25 28.83
CA GLU A 146 -0.52 7.06 30.03
C GLU A 146 -1.19 5.68 29.99
N GLY A 147 -0.69 4.78 30.85
CA GLY A 147 -1.27 3.44 31.02
C GLY A 147 -1.28 2.62 29.71
N ASN A 148 -2.47 2.11 29.34
CA ASN A 148 -2.70 1.29 28.15
C ASN A 148 -2.97 2.11 26.87
N TYR A 149 -2.75 3.43 26.88
CA TYR A 149 -3.04 4.30 25.75
C TYR A 149 -1.81 5.16 25.39
N ASN A 150 -1.73 5.54 24.11
CA ASN A 150 -0.83 6.55 23.59
C ASN A 150 -1.65 7.82 23.36
N ALA A 151 -1.23 8.96 23.92
CA ALA A 151 -1.80 10.25 23.53
C ALA A 151 -1.21 10.62 22.17
N VAL A 152 -2.07 10.73 21.15
CA VAL A 152 -1.69 11.05 19.76
C VAL A 152 -2.31 12.38 19.37
N GLU A 153 -1.46 13.27 18.89
CA GLU A 153 -1.79 14.55 18.30
C GLU A 153 -1.86 14.38 16.77
N TYR A 154 -3.02 14.60 16.17
CA TYR A 154 -3.15 14.70 14.72
C TYR A 154 -3.07 16.16 14.30
N ILE A 155 -2.18 16.45 13.36
CA ILE A 155 -2.17 17.72 12.64
C ILE A 155 -2.95 17.50 11.35
N ILE A 156 -4.15 18.07 11.27
CA ILE A 156 -5.03 17.94 10.11
C ILE A 156 -5.23 19.32 9.50
N GLY A 157 -4.98 19.44 8.19
CA GLY A 157 -5.09 20.67 7.44
C GLY A 157 -6.22 20.63 6.40
N GLU A 158 -6.81 21.78 6.11
CA GLU A 158 -7.51 22.02 4.85
C GLU A 158 -6.50 22.48 3.78
N LEU A 159 -6.84 22.36 2.50
CA LEU A 159 -5.95 22.69 1.37
C LEU A 159 -5.41 24.14 1.39
N GLU A 160 -6.04 25.05 2.14
CA GLU A 160 -5.71 26.48 2.18
C GLU A 160 -5.78 27.06 3.61
N ASP A 161 -4.77 26.77 4.45
CA ASP A 161 -4.38 27.55 5.65
C ASP A 161 -5.07 27.29 7.01
N THR A 162 -5.96 26.31 7.18
CA THR A 162 -6.47 25.97 8.53
C THR A 162 -5.87 24.67 9.06
N ILE A 163 -4.96 24.79 10.05
CA ILE A 163 -4.42 23.65 10.82
C ILE A 163 -5.32 23.40 12.04
N ARG A 164 -5.91 22.21 12.13
CA ARG A 164 -6.60 21.70 13.32
C ARG A 164 -5.74 20.65 13.99
N ILE A 165 -5.56 20.82 15.29
CA ILE A 165 -4.91 19.84 16.16
C ILE A 165 -6.01 19.00 16.81
N ILE A 166 -5.99 17.69 16.58
CA ILE A 166 -6.88 16.75 17.27
C ILE A 166 -6.05 15.92 18.24
N HIS A 167 -6.32 16.05 19.53
CA HIS A 167 -5.77 15.17 20.55
C HIS A 167 -6.69 13.96 20.72
N CYS A 168 -6.14 12.75 20.63
CA CYS A 168 -6.87 11.52 20.89
C CYS A 168 -6.05 10.55 21.74
N MET A 169 -6.75 9.64 22.42
CA MET A 169 -6.15 8.56 23.19
C MET A 169 -6.31 7.26 22.41
N VAL A 170 -5.20 6.64 22.01
CA VAL A 170 -5.22 5.44 21.17
C VAL A 170 -4.75 4.23 21.98
N PRO A 171 -5.49 3.10 21.99
CA PRO A 171 -5.09 1.91 22.73
C PRO A 171 -3.72 1.38 22.28
N LYS A 172 -2.87 0.98 23.22
CA LYS A 172 -1.62 0.28 22.96
C LYS A 172 -1.94 -1.10 22.37
N ALA A 173 -1.32 -1.42 21.23
CA ALA A 173 -1.46 -2.73 20.62
C ALA A 173 -1.00 -3.82 21.62
N ARG A 174 -1.88 -4.79 21.91
CA ARG A 174 -1.49 -5.96 22.72
C ARG A 174 -0.45 -6.74 21.92
N ARG A 175 0.82 -6.73 22.36
CA ARG A 175 1.83 -7.68 21.87
C ARG A 175 1.26 -9.09 22.06
N ARG A 176 0.96 -9.78 20.96
CA ARG A 176 0.71 -11.23 21.00
C ARG A 176 2.01 -11.86 21.51
N LYS A 177 1.93 -12.51 22.68
CA LYS A 177 3.02 -13.32 23.24
C LYS A 177 3.29 -14.53 22.34
#